data_AF-A0A1G7A3W0-F1
#
_entry.id   AF-A0A1G7A3W0-F1
#
_cell.length_a   1.000
_cell.length_b   1.000
_cell.length_c   1.000
_cell.angle_alpha   90.00
_cell.angle_beta   90.00
_cell.angle_gamma   90.00
#
_symmetry.space_group_name_H-M   'P 1'
#
loop_
_entity.id
_entity.type
_entity.pdbx_description
1 polymer ?
#
loop_
_entity_poly.entity_id
_entity_poly.type
_entity_poly.pdbx_seq_one_letter_code
_entity_poly.pdbx_strand_id
1 'polypeptide(L)'
;MVTENTTLNAIALEAELDWLQRTLNARLASMTDDMPSGALPLPDPPDVTEDPSPYGSVIRHYQMTPVERLVLITALVPHIRPNLFDCFLMKNQMLDRGFTEFGGLQGRFHSGFLPTGETILFLIAGTDLEVRFALQAVFDGTHFFSQHNILSLQGVTGNEPLLSGQITLSRTFIDYLTTGVISAPSFGPDFPAQKIDTSQSWDDLVLEGHSLEQIWEIRSWLQHGDTVMHDLGMSRRVKPGYRSLFYGPPGTGKSMTAALLGRESGYDVYRIDLSMVTSKYIGETEKNLARVFDYAMHHRWILFFDEADALFGKRTETKDAHDRYANQETAYLLQRVEDYDGVAILATNQKSNIDNAFTRRFHTIIHFPMPDASNRYRIWMNAFSERVKLEDQAMLENVALLHEISGGAIMNVARYAALKSAERGDRIIRLTEIEAGIHRELEKEGRQL
;
A
#
# COMPACT_ATOMS: atom_id res chain seq x y z
N MET A 1 11.97 16.83 15.89
CA MET A 1 11.79 16.60 17.34
C MET A 1 11.82 15.10 17.54
N VAL A 2 12.64 14.59 18.47
CA VAL A 2 12.75 13.16 18.75
C VAL A 2 11.46 12.72 19.46
N THR A 3 10.76 11.72 18.91
CA THR A 3 9.55 11.16 19.56
C THR A 3 9.96 10.19 20.66
N GLU A 4 9.06 9.95 21.62
CA GLU A 4 9.26 8.94 22.68
C GLU A 4 9.61 7.56 22.09
N ASN A 5 8.88 7.13 21.06
CA ASN A 5 9.16 5.89 20.34
C ASN A 5 10.56 5.86 19.70
N THR A 6 11.03 6.99 19.15
CA THR A 6 12.39 7.07 18.58
C THR A 6 13.43 6.84 19.67
N THR A 7 13.25 7.42 20.86
CA THR A 7 14.17 7.23 21.99
C THR A 7 14.17 5.79 22.49
N LEU A 8 12.99 5.16 22.62
CA LEU A 8 12.88 3.77 23.06
C LEU A 8 13.54 2.80 22.06
N ASN A 9 13.27 2.98 20.76
CA ASN A 9 13.93 2.20 19.71
C ASN A 9 15.45 2.37 19.72
N ALA A 10 15.95 3.60 19.90
CA ALA A 10 17.39 3.85 19.95
C ALA A 10 18.07 3.07 21.09
N ILE A 11 17.46 2.99 22.28
CA ILE A 11 17.98 2.23 23.42
C ILE A 11 18.01 0.73 23.10
N ALA A 12 16.92 0.19 22.56
CA ALA A 12 16.83 -1.23 22.20
C ALA A 12 17.85 -1.61 21.12
N LEU A 13 17.97 -0.77 20.08
CA LEU A 13 18.93 -0.97 19.00
C LEU A 13 20.38 -0.86 19.46
N GLU A 14 20.69 0.01 20.44
CA GLU A 14 22.04 0.08 21.00
C GLU A 14 22.46 -1.25 21.63
N ALA A 15 21.56 -1.87 22.41
CA ALA A 15 21.81 -3.17 23.02
C ALA A 15 22.00 -4.29 21.99
N GLU A 16 21.24 -4.25 20.90
CA GLU A 16 21.36 -5.19 19.77
C GLU A 16 22.67 -4.99 18.99
N LEU A 17 23.10 -3.74 18.78
CA LEU A 17 24.37 -3.43 18.14
C LEU A 17 25.56 -3.87 19.00
N ASP A 18 25.50 -3.69 20.32
CA ASP A 18 26.52 -4.19 21.24
C ASP A 18 26.59 -5.72 21.23
N TRP A 19 25.44 -6.39 21.13
CA TRP A 19 25.39 -7.84 20.97
C TRP A 19 25.95 -8.32 19.63
N LEU A 20 25.63 -7.64 18.53
CA LEU A 20 26.22 -7.92 17.22
C LEU A 20 27.74 -7.70 17.25
N GLN A 21 28.24 -6.63 17.89
CA GLN A 21 29.67 -6.37 18.02
C GLN A 21 30.38 -7.48 18.80
N ARG A 22 29.79 -7.99 19.89
CA ARG A 22 30.32 -9.15 20.63
C ARG A 22 30.39 -10.40 19.75
N THR A 23 29.34 -10.66 18.97
CA THR A 23 29.28 -11.79 18.04
C THR A 23 30.33 -11.68 16.93
N LEU A 24 30.48 -10.49 16.35
CA LEU A 24 31.48 -10.17 15.33
C LEU A 24 32.90 -10.37 15.86
N ASN A 25 33.21 -9.84 17.05
CA ASN A 25 34.53 -9.97 17.67
C ASN A 25 34.88 -11.44 17.96
N ALA A 26 33.92 -12.22 18.47
CA ALA A 26 34.11 -13.65 18.70
C ALA A 26 34.40 -14.41 17.40
N ARG A 27 33.71 -14.06 16.31
CA ARG A 27 33.90 -14.67 15.00
C ARG A 27 35.26 -14.32 14.39
N LEU A 28 35.66 -13.05 14.44
CA LEU A 28 36.97 -12.61 13.93
C LEU A 28 38.13 -13.25 14.70
N ALA A 29 38.03 -13.36 16.03
CA ALA A 29 39.05 -14.03 16.85
C ALA A 29 39.21 -15.52 16.48
N SER A 30 38.11 -16.21 16.17
CA SER A 30 38.15 -17.62 15.75
C SER A 30 38.84 -17.87 14.40
N MET A 31 39.07 -16.82 13.60
CA MET A 31 39.83 -16.95 12.36
C MET A 31 41.34 -16.81 12.56
N THR A 32 41.77 -16.15 13.64
CA THR A 32 43.18 -15.88 13.93
C THR A 32 43.79 -16.92 14.86
N ASP A 33 42.98 -17.54 15.72
CA ASP A 33 43.39 -18.63 16.60
C ASP A 33 43.19 -19.98 15.88
N ASP A 34 44.06 -20.97 16.14
CA ASP A 34 43.94 -22.39 15.69
C ASP A 34 42.72 -23.12 16.32
N MET A 35 41.63 -22.40 16.57
CA MET A 35 40.37 -22.88 17.12
C MET A 35 39.51 -23.51 16.01
N PRO A 36 38.61 -24.47 16.34
CA PRO A 36 37.76 -25.09 15.35
C PRO A 36 36.87 -24.05 14.67
N SER A 37 36.95 -23.96 13.34
CA SER A 37 36.30 -22.97 12.48
C SER A 37 34.77 -23.11 12.35
N GLY A 38 34.14 -23.96 13.18
CA GLY A 38 32.72 -24.32 13.11
C GLY A 38 31.76 -23.30 13.74
N ALA A 39 30.52 -23.73 14.00
CA ALA A 39 29.51 -22.89 14.63
C ALA A 39 29.93 -22.56 16.07
N LEU A 40 30.10 -21.28 16.37
CA LEU A 40 30.34 -20.80 17.73
C LEU A 40 29.00 -20.61 18.44
N PRO A 41 28.91 -20.91 19.75
CA PRO A 41 27.73 -20.53 20.51
C PRO A 41 27.57 -19.01 20.46
N LEU A 42 26.39 -18.56 20.05
CA LEU A 42 26.08 -17.13 20.01
C LEU A 42 26.09 -16.58 21.44
N PRO A 43 26.65 -15.36 21.66
CA PRO A 43 26.49 -14.68 22.94
C PRO A 43 25.01 -14.51 23.27
N ASP A 44 24.68 -14.40 24.56
CA ASP A 44 23.29 -14.19 24.97
C ASP A 44 22.74 -12.88 24.38
N PRO A 45 21.57 -12.93 23.70
CA PRO A 45 20.93 -11.75 23.14
C PRO A 45 20.37 -10.84 24.25
N PRO A 46 20.16 -9.55 23.96
CA PRO A 46 19.51 -8.67 24.92
C PRO A 46 18.07 -9.13 25.20
N ASP A 47 17.63 -8.98 26.45
CA ASP A 47 16.26 -9.30 26.85
C ASP A 47 15.29 -8.24 26.32
N VAL A 48 14.30 -8.70 25.57
CA VAL A 48 13.26 -7.87 24.93
C VAL A 48 11.86 -8.28 25.37
N THR A 49 11.73 -9.11 26.42
CA THR A 49 10.44 -9.59 26.92
C THR A 49 9.55 -8.46 27.43
N GLU A 50 10.13 -7.50 28.16
CA GLU A 50 9.42 -6.33 28.69
C GLU A 50 9.75 -5.02 27.96
N ASP A 51 10.39 -5.07 26.80
CA ASP A 51 10.80 -3.87 26.06
C ASP A 51 9.58 -3.11 25.48
N PRO A 52 9.28 -1.88 25.93
CA PRO A 52 8.11 -1.14 25.46
C PRO A 52 8.30 -0.54 24.06
N SER A 53 9.49 -0.66 23.46
CA SER A 53 9.79 -0.09 22.16
C SER A 53 9.00 -0.77 21.02
N PRO A 54 8.72 -0.03 19.93
CA PRO A 54 8.26 -0.62 18.67
C PRO A 54 9.16 -1.77 18.18
N TYR A 55 10.48 -1.64 18.33
CA TYR A 55 11.45 -2.68 18.00
C TYR A 55 11.22 -3.98 18.81
N GLY A 56 11.12 -3.88 20.14
CA GLY A 56 10.82 -5.00 21.01
C GLY A 56 9.45 -5.64 20.70
N SER A 57 8.47 -4.82 20.33
CA SER A 57 7.15 -5.29 19.90
C SER A 57 7.21 -6.13 18.61
N VAL A 58 8.06 -5.75 17.64
CA VAL A 58 8.31 -6.53 16.42
C VAL A 58 8.93 -7.89 16.76
N ILE A 59 9.96 -7.91 17.61
CA ILE A 59 10.60 -9.18 18.00
C ILE A 59 9.59 -10.12 18.66
N ARG A 60 8.78 -9.60 19.59
CA ARG A 60 7.76 -10.40 20.28
C ARG A 60 6.64 -10.87 19.36
N HIS A 61 6.18 -10.01 18.45
CA HIS A 61 5.13 -10.36 17.50
C HIS A 61 5.53 -11.55 16.62
N TYR A 62 6.77 -11.55 16.13
CA TYR A 62 7.31 -12.62 15.29
C TYR A 62 7.94 -13.77 16.09
N GLN A 63 8.00 -13.66 17.42
CA GLN A 63 8.70 -14.61 18.30
C GLN A 63 10.13 -14.90 17.82
N MET A 64 10.87 -13.86 17.40
CA MET A 64 12.13 -14.05 16.70
C MET A 64 13.17 -14.76 17.57
N THR A 65 13.79 -15.77 16.98
CA THR A 65 14.95 -16.47 17.52
C THR A 65 16.19 -15.57 17.51
N PRO A 66 17.24 -15.90 18.29
CA PRO A 66 18.51 -15.16 18.25
C PRO A 66 19.11 -15.11 16.83
N VAL A 67 18.95 -16.18 16.05
CA VAL A 67 19.42 -16.23 14.66
C VAL A 67 18.72 -15.18 13.81
N GLU A 68 17.39 -15.12 13.83
CA GLU A 68 16.61 -14.15 13.05
C GLU A 68 16.90 -12.71 13.50
N ARG A 69 17.09 -12.48 14.80
CA ARG A 69 17.48 -11.17 15.34
C ARG A 69 18.85 -10.74 14.81
N LEU A 70 19.84 -11.64 14.75
CA LEU A 70 21.15 -11.35 14.15
C LEU A 70 21.04 -11.00 12.66
N VAL A 71 20.17 -11.70 11.92
CA VAL A 71 19.92 -11.39 10.50
C VAL A 71 19.31 -9.99 10.37
N LEU A 72 18.31 -9.66 11.18
CA LEU A 72 17.64 -8.37 11.19
C LEU A 72 18.61 -7.22 11.51
N ILE A 73 19.36 -7.32 12.61
CA ILE A 73 20.29 -6.26 13.02
C ILE A 73 21.44 -6.09 12.02
N THR A 74 21.95 -7.19 11.46
CA THR A 74 22.99 -7.14 10.42
C THR A 74 22.52 -6.36 9.19
N ALA A 75 21.28 -6.59 8.75
CA ALA A 75 20.70 -5.86 7.63
C ALA A 75 20.44 -4.37 7.95
N LEU A 76 20.26 -4.02 9.23
CA LEU A 76 19.99 -2.67 9.68
C LEU A 76 21.26 -1.82 9.85
N VAL A 77 22.41 -2.45 10.17
CA VAL A 77 23.70 -1.78 10.41
C VAL A 77 24.08 -0.72 9.35
N PRO A 78 23.99 -0.98 8.02
CA PRO A 78 24.34 0.02 7.01
C PRO A 78 23.54 1.32 7.11
N HIS A 79 22.35 1.27 7.71
CA HIS A 79 21.44 2.41 7.84
C HIS A 79 21.67 3.22 9.13
N ILE A 80 22.17 2.59 10.19
CA ILE A 80 22.24 3.20 11.53
C ILE A 80 23.67 3.35 12.08
N ARG A 81 24.57 2.41 11.80
CA ARG A 81 25.96 2.38 12.31
C ARG A 81 26.89 1.69 11.30
N PRO A 82 27.08 2.24 10.08
CA PRO A 82 27.79 1.55 9.00
C PRO A 82 29.25 1.22 9.35
N ASN A 83 29.88 2.01 10.22
CA ASN A 83 31.27 1.81 10.66
C ASN A 83 31.48 0.51 11.46
N LEU A 84 30.41 -0.13 11.95
CA LEU A 84 30.50 -1.43 12.62
C LEU A 84 31.09 -2.52 11.70
N PHE A 85 30.88 -2.40 10.38
CA PHE A 85 31.36 -3.36 9.38
C PHE A 85 32.63 -2.93 8.64
N ASP A 86 33.30 -1.85 9.07
CA ASP A 86 34.56 -1.42 8.44
C ASP A 86 35.64 -2.50 8.54
N CYS A 87 35.58 -3.37 9.56
CA CYS A 87 36.48 -4.52 9.69
C CYS A 87 36.39 -5.50 8.51
N PHE A 88 35.26 -5.60 7.84
CA PHE A 88 35.11 -6.47 6.67
C PHE A 88 35.71 -5.88 5.39
N LEU A 89 36.05 -4.59 5.39
CA LEU A 89 36.76 -3.93 4.29
C LEU A 89 38.28 -4.15 4.34
N MET A 90 38.79 -4.85 5.36
CA MET A 90 40.20 -5.22 5.45
C MET A 90 40.61 -6.13 4.29
N LYS A 91 41.74 -5.80 3.65
CA LYS A 91 42.33 -6.62 2.59
C LYS A 91 43.21 -7.72 3.17
N ASN A 92 43.17 -8.89 2.54
CA ASN A 92 44.17 -9.92 2.76
C ASN A 92 45.50 -9.46 2.14
N GLN A 93 46.50 -9.21 3.00
CA GLN A 93 47.81 -8.67 2.60
C GLN A 93 48.59 -9.58 1.63
N MET A 94 48.29 -10.89 1.59
CA MET A 94 48.93 -11.84 0.69
C MET A 94 48.31 -11.89 -0.71
N LEU A 95 47.00 -11.59 -0.82
CA LEU A 95 46.23 -11.79 -2.06
C LEU A 95 45.72 -10.47 -2.68
N ASP A 96 45.96 -9.33 -2.03
CA ASP A 96 45.47 -7.98 -2.40
C ASP A 96 43.97 -7.94 -2.76
N ARG A 97 43.19 -8.78 -2.07
CA ARG A 97 41.71 -8.87 -2.20
C ARG A 97 41.08 -9.01 -0.81
N GLY A 98 39.78 -8.72 -0.71
CA GLY A 98 39.01 -8.97 0.52
C GLY A 98 38.91 -10.47 0.83
N PHE A 99 38.59 -10.80 2.07
CA PHE A 99 38.31 -12.18 2.47
C PHE A 99 36.98 -12.62 1.85
N THR A 100 37.03 -13.70 1.07
CA THR A 100 35.85 -14.28 0.40
C THR A 100 34.79 -14.74 1.40
N GLU A 101 35.24 -15.11 2.60
CA GLU A 101 34.45 -15.63 3.72
C GLU A 101 33.51 -14.56 4.28
N PHE A 102 33.81 -13.27 4.15
CA PHE A 102 32.95 -12.20 4.67
C PHE A 102 31.77 -11.90 3.76
N GLY A 103 31.87 -12.25 2.48
CA GLY A 103 30.96 -11.76 1.45
C GLY A 103 30.96 -10.24 1.36
N GLY A 104 29.77 -9.68 1.16
CA GLY A 104 29.55 -8.24 1.12
C GLY A 104 29.74 -7.59 -0.25
N LEU A 105 29.06 -6.47 -0.44
CA LEU A 105 29.17 -5.63 -1.63
C LEU A 105 29.64 -4.22 -1.24
N GLN A 106 30.34 -3.56 -2.16
CA GLN A 106 30.60 -2.13 -2.07
C GLN A 106 29.51 -1.37 -2.83
N GLY A 107 28.85 -0.44 -2.13
CA GLY A 107 27.81 0.39 -2.73
C GLY A 107 28.37 1.39 -3.73
N ARG A 108 27.59 1.72 -4.77
CA ARG A 108 27.98 2.79 -5.73
C ARG A 108 27.96 4.19 -5.12
N PHE A 109 27.03 4.41 -4.18
CA PHE A 109 26.82 5.68 -3.49
C PHE A 109 26.99 5.57 -1.97
N HIS A 110 27.37 4.38 -1.48
CA HIS A 110 27.59 4.09 -0.07
C HIS A 110 29.02 3.60 0.10
N SER A 111 29.82 4.30 0.89
CA SER A 111 31.23 4.00 1.11
C SER A 111 31.48 2.85 2.10
N GLY A 112 30.46 2.42 2.84
CA GLY A 112 30.55 1.32 3.80
C GLY A 112 30.24 -0.05 3.19
N PHE A 113 30.39 -1.08 4.01
CA PHE A 113 30.12 -2.47 3.67
C PHE A 113 28.61 -2.77 3.63
N LEU A 114 28.13 -3.39 2.55
CA LEU A 114 26.76 -3.86 2.42
C LEU A 114 26.73 -5.38 2.63
N PRO A 115 26.09 -5.90 3.69
CA PRO A 115 26.11 -7.32 4.00
C PRO A 115 25.35 -8.15 2.96
N THR A 116 25.83 -9.37 2.72
CA THR A 116 25.20 -10.36 1.85
C THR A 116 24.74 -11.58 2.63
N GLY A 117 24.06 -12.53 1.97
CA GLY A 117 23.74 -13.84 2.56
C GLY A 117 24.99 -14.52 3.14
N GLU A 118 26.12 -14.43 2.44
CA GLU A 118 27.41 -14.96 2.90
C GLU A 118 27.91 -14.29 4.20
N THR A 119 27.68 -12.99 4.38
CA THR A 119 28.01 -12.30 5.65
C THR A 119 27.26 -12.90 6.84
N ILE A 120 25.99 -13.29 6.66
CA ILE A 120 25.20 -13.95 7.71
C ILE A 120 25.74 -15.34 8.03
N LEU A 121 26.05 -16.12 6.99
CA LEU A 121 26.62 -17.46 7.17
C LEU A 121 27.95 -17.37 7.92
N PHE A 122 28.79 -16.40 7.57
CA PHE A 122 30.04 -16.13 8.26
C PHE A 122 29.83 -15.83 9.74
N LEU A 123 28.94 -14.89 10.05
CA LEU A 123 28.69 -14.47 11.43
C LEU A 123 28.14 -15.61 12.29
N ILE A 124 27.17 -16.37 11.78
CA ILE A 124 26.40 -17.34 12.57
C ILE A 124 26.99 -18.75 12.47
N ALA A 125 27.27 -19.23 11.26
CA ALA A 125 27.65 -20.62 11.02
C ALA A 125 29.17 -20.83 10.85
N GLY A 126 29.93 -19.81 10.45
CA GLY A 126 31.34 -19.97 10.11
C GLY A 126 31.53 -21.01 9.00
N THR A 127 32.32 -22.06 9.25
CA THR A 127 32.51 -23.17 8.31
C THR A 127 31.60 -24.38 8.55
N ASP A 128 30.66 -24.31 9.50
CA ASP A 128 29.74 -25.41 9.81
C ASP A 128 28.67 -25.57 8.72
N LEU A 129 28.77 -26.65 7.94
CA LEU A 129 27.87 -26.87 6.81
C LEU A 129 26.43 -27.15 7.22
N GLU A 130 26.20 -27.81 8.36
CA GLU A 130 24.85 -28.14 8.81
C GLU A 130 24.09 -26.85 9.15
N VAL A 131 24.73 -25.97 9.93
CA VAL A 131 24.15 -24.67 10.28
C VAL A 131 24.02 -23.78 9.04
N ARG A 132 24.98 -23.82 8.10
CA ARG A 132 24.89 -23.06 6.84
C ARG A 132 23.69 -23.48 5.99
N PHE A 133 23.39 -24.78 5.90
CA PHE A 133 22.22 -25.26 5.17
C PHE A 133 20.91 -24.88 5.86
N ALA A 134 20.86 -24.97 7.20
CA ALA A 134 19.69 -24.55 7.96
C ALA A 134 19.40 -23.05 7.78
N LEU A 135 20.42 -22.19 7.75
CA LEU A 135 20.27 -20.75 7.59
C LEU A 135 19.72 -20.32 6.22
N GLN A 136 19.85 -21.14 5.19
CA GLN A 136 19.29 -20.82 3.87
C GLN A 136 17.77 -20.64 3.95
N ALA A 137 17.10 -21.40 4.82
CA ALA A 137 15.65 -21.33 5.01
C ALA A 137 15.16 -19.95 5.48
N VAL A 138 16.02 -19.14 6.11
CA VAL A 138 15.68 -17.76 6.55
C VAL A 138 15.46 -16.82 5.36
N PHE A 139 16.09 -17.11 4.22
CA PHE A 139 15.98 -16.32 3.00
C PHE A 139 14.98 -16.90 1.97
N ASP A 140 14.34 -18.02 2.30
CA ASP A 140 13.34 -18.63 1.43
C ASP A 140 12.04 -17.81 1.39
N GLY A 141 11.31 -17.90 0.27
CA GLY A 141 10.04 -17.19 0.08
C GLY A 141 8.93 -17.57 1.06
N THR A 142 9.07 -18.69 1.77
CA THR A 142 8.13 -19.16 2.79
C THR A 142 8.42 -18.62 4.19
N HIS A 143 9.57 -17.99 4.40
CA HIS A 143 9.94 -17.41 5.68
C HIS A 143 9.18 -16.09 5.92
N PHE A 144 8.83 -15.78 7.18
CA PHE A 144 8.06 -14.58 7.50
C PHE A 144 8.77 -13.29 7.07
N PHE A 145 10.11 -13.28 7.02
CA PHE A 145 10.87 -12.15 6.49
C PHE A 145 10.49 -11.81 5.05
N SER A 146 10.28 -12.83 4.21
CA SER A 146 9.90 -12.67 2.81
C SER A 146 8.40 -12.46 2.66
N GLN A 147 7.59 -13.30 3.34
CA GLN A 147 6.12 -13.21 3.29
C GLN A 147 5.60 -11.86 3.75
N HIS A 148 6.25 -11.25 4.75
CA HIS A 148 5.84 -9.97 5.31
C HIS A 148 6.69 -8.79 4.81
N ASN A 149 7.46 -9.01 3.73
CA ASN A 149 8.30 -8.00 3.09
C ASN A 149 9.16 -7.20 4.10
N ILE A 150 9.76 -7.90 5.04
CA ILE A 150 10.63 -7.33 6.07
C ILE A 150 12.04 -7.23 5.52
N LEU A 151 12.55 -8.37 5.04
CA LEU A 151 13.93 -8.56 4.63
C LEU A 151 13.96 -9.48 3.42
N SER A 152 14.79 -9.14 2.43
CA SER A 152 14.97 -9.95 1.24
C SER A 152 16.42 -10.03 0.81
N LEU A 153 16.78 -11.16 0.20
CA LEU A 153 18.07 -11.38 -0.44
C LEU A 153 17.95 -10.99 -1.92
N GLN A 154 18.73 -10.00 -2.35
CA GLN A 154 18.69 -9.54 -3.73
C GLN A 154 19.20 -10.63 -4.68
N GLY A 155 18.46 -10.87 -5.77
CA GLY A 155 18.89 -11.80 -6.80
C GLY A 155 20.21 -11.38 -7.45
N VAL A 156 21.10 -12.35 -7.64
CA VAL A 156 22.39 -12.16 -8.33
C VAL A 156 22.25 -12.46 -9.82
N THR A 157 22.98 -11.72 -10.65
CA THR A 157 22.95 -11.91 -12.11
C THR A 157 24.10 -12.82 -12.56
N GLY A 158 23.79 -13.76 -13.45
CA GLY A 158 24.80 -14.56 -14.17
C GLY A 158 25.48 -15.63 -13.31
N ASN A 159 24.86 -16.81 -13.13
CA ASN A 159 25.43 -18.01 -12.48
C ASN A 159 26.22 -17.80 -11.16
N GLU A 160 26.06 -16.65 -10.50
CA GLU A 160 26.65 -16.38 -9.20
C GLU A 160 25.91 -17.15 -8.10
N PRO A 161 26.59 -17.48 -6.99
CA PRO A 161 25.94 -18.11 -5.84
C PRO A 161 24.83 -17.22 -5.27
N LEU A 162 23.68 -17.82 -4.93
CA LEU A 162 22.51 -17.11 -4.40
C LEU A 162 22.86 -16.20 -3.20
N LEU A 163 23.69 -16.70 -2.29
CA LEU A 163 24.06 -16.03 -1.04
C LEU A 163 25.06 -14.87 -1.24
N SER A 164 25.56 -14.66 -2.46
CA SER A 164 26.29 -13.44 -2.83
C SER A 164 25.37 -12.21 -2.94
N GLY A 165 24.05 -12.41 -2.94
CA GLY A 165 23.06 -11.33 -2.97
C GLY A 165 23.12 -10.41 -1.75
N GLN A 166 22.85 -9.12 -1.95
CA GLN A 166 22.75 -8.16 -0.85
C GLN A 166 21.53 -8.48 0.02
N ILE A 167 21.69 -8.40 1.34
CA ILE A 167 20.56 -8.41 2.26
C ILE A 167 19.99 -6.99 2.35
N THR A 168 18.69 -6.87 2.15
CA THR A 168 18.00 -5.58 2.14
C THR A 168 16.79 -5.61 3.06
N LEU A 169 16.63 -4.55 3.85
CA LEU A 169 15.41 -4.30 4.63
C LEU A 169 14.45 -3.42 3.85
N SER A 170 13.14 -3.66 4.03
CA SER A 170 12.14 -2.77 3.49
C SER A 170 12.20 -1.41 4.17
N ARG A 171 11.98 -0.35 3.39
CA ARG A 171 12.06 1.03 3.90
C ARG A 171 11.09 1.29 5.03
N THR A 172 9.88 0.72 4.94
CA THR A 172 8.87 0.81 5.99
C THR A 172 9.36 0.22 7.31
N PHE A 173 10.07 -0.92 7.27
CA PHE A 173 10.67 -1.50 8.46
C PHE A 173 11.83 -0.66 8.99
N ILE A 174 12.69 -0.12 8.12
CA ILE A 174 13.76 0.79 8.56
C ILE A 174 13.15 1.98 9.31
N ASP A 175 12.13 2.62 8.75
CA ASP A 175 11.45 3.76 9.37
C ASP A 175 10.79 3.38 10.70
N TYR A 176 10.11 2.23 10.75
CA TYR A 176 9.42 1.79 11.96
C TYR A 176 10.39 1.35 13.08
N LEU A 177 11.45 0.61 12.75
CA LEU A 177 12.45 0.17 13.73
C LEU A 177 13.32 1.33 14.23
N THR A 178 13.45 2.42 13.47
CA THR A 178 14.24 3.60 13.89
C THR A 178 13.38 4.66 14.57
N THR A 179 12.29 5.09 13.94
CA THR A 179 11.46 6.22 14.40
C THR A 179 10.21 5.80 15.19
N GLY A 180 9.80 4.54 15.07
CA GLY A 180 8.55 4.03 15.63
C GLY A 180 7.30 4.48 14.90
N VAL A 181 7.46 5.11 13.74
CA VAL A 181 6.37 5.55 12.87
C VAL A 181 6.50 4.81 11.56
N ILE A 182 5.39 4.21 11.13
CA ILE A 182 5.24 3.72 9.76
C ILE A 182 5.05 4.96 8.90
N SER A 183 6.11 5.45 8.27
CA SER A 183 6.00 6.53 7.30
C SER A 183 5.05 6.09 6.19
N ALA A 184 4.04 6.91 5.89
CA ALA A 184 3.30 6.75 4.64
C ALA A 184 4.34 6.72 3.51
N PRO A 185 4.26 5.77 2.56
CA PRO A 185 5.31 5.64 1.58
C PRO A 185 5.46 6.97 0.85
N SER A 186 6.70 7.46 0.71
CA SER A 186 6.95 8.61 -0.15
C SER A 186 6.78 8.12 -1.58
N PHE A 187 5.56 8.21 -2.08
CA PHE A 187 5.24 7.90 -3.46
C PHE A 187 6.01 8.89 -4.33
N GLY A 188 7.08 8.41 -4.96
CA GLY A 188 7.75 9.16 -6.01
C GLY A 188 6.77 9.46 -7.14
N PRO A 189 7.14 10.36 -8.08
CA PRO A 189 6.29 10.70 -9.22
C PRO A 189 5.85 9.49 -10.06
N ASP A 190 6.56 8.36 -9.96
CA ASP A 190 6.31 7.13 -10.71
C ASP A 190 5.40 6.11 -9.98
N PHE A 191 4.91 6.43 -8.77
CA PHE A 191 4.02 5.52 -8.05
C PHE A 191 2.56 5.67 -8.54
N PRO A 192 1.89 4.57 -8.93
CA PRO A 192 0.60 4.64 -9.62
C PRO A 192 -0.61 4.81 -8.70
N ALA A 193 -0.42 5.07 -7.39
CA ALA A 193 -1.53 5.29 -6.45
C ALA A 193 -1.46 6.65 -5.74
N GLN A 194 -2.62 7.25 -5.55
CA GLN A 194 -2.79 8.52 -4.85
C GLN A 194 -3.70 8.32 -3.65
N LYS A 195 -3.28 8.78 -2.46
CA LYS A 195 -4.15 8.76 -1.29
C LYS A 195 -5.35 9.68 -1.53
N ILE A 196 -6.55 9.17 -1.36
CA ILE A 196 -7.78 9.96 -1.39
C ILE A 196 -8.36 10.05 0.01
N ASP A 197 -8.89 11.22 0.35
CA ASP A 197 -9.55 11.51 1.62
C ASP A 197 -10.71 12.46 1.35
N THR A 198 -11.65 12.56 2.30
CA THR A 198 -12.84 13.40 2.18
C THR A 198 -13.18 14.07 3.50
N SER A 199 -13.47 15.37 3.43
CA SER A 199 -14.04 16.11 4.57
C SER A 199 -15.54 15.87 4.75
N GLN A 200 -16.20 15.28 3.75
CA GLN A 200 -17.63 15.01 3.73
C GLN A 200 -18.04 13.91 4.71
N SER A 201 -19.34 13.82 4.95
CA SER A 201 -20.01 12.87 5.84
C SER A 201 -20.92 11.93 5.05
N TRP A 202 -21.49 10.92 5.73
CA TRP A 202 -22.47 10.02 5.12
C TRP A 202 -23.78 10.72 4.75
N ASP A 203 -24.13 11.83 5.41
CA ASP A 203 -25.33 12.61 5.09
C ASP A 203 -25.20 13.35 3.74
N ASP A 204 -23.96 13.58 3.29
CA ASP A 204 -23.67 14.18 1.99
C ASP A 204 -23.79 13.15 0.84
N LEU A 205 -23.73 11.85 1.16
CA LEU A 205 -23.91 10.77 0.19
C LEU A 205 -25.37 10.35 0.12
N VAL A 206 -26.07 10.82 -0.92
CA VAL A 206 -27.48 10.48 -1.14
C VAL A 206 -27.59 9.19 -1.96
N LEU A 207 -27.68 8.06 -1.26
CA LEU A 207 -27.97 6.73 -1.81
C LEU A 207 -29.02 6.03 -0.96
N GLU A 208 -29.90 5.24 -1.59
CA GLU A 208 -31.04 4.60 -0.90
C GLU A 208 -31.18 3.11 -1.27
N GLY A 209 -31.89 2.38 -0.42
CA GLY A 209 -32.26 0.98 -0.62
C GLY A 209 -31.06 0.04 -0.72
N HIS A 210 -31.13 -0.90 -1.66
CA HIS A 210 -30.17 -2.00 -1.82
C HIS A 210 -28.71 -1.54 -2.01
N SER A 211 -28.47 -0.41 -2.69
CA SER A 211 -27.10 0.08 -2.88
C SER A 211 -26.45 0.46 -1.54
N LEU A 212 -27.21 1.05 -0.62
CA LEU A 212 -26.71 1.43 0.70
C LEU A 212 -26.47 0.21 1.59
N GLU A 213 -27.35 -0.79 1.54
CA GLU A 213 -27.18 -2.07 2.25
C GLU A 213 -25.86 -2.76 1.83
N GLN A 214 -25.56 -2.82 0.54
CA GLN A 214 -24.31 -3.39 0.04
C GLN A 214 -23.07 -2.59 0.46
N ILE A 215 -23.17 -1.26 0.61
CA ILE A 215 -22.08 -0.44 1.18
C ILE A 215 -21.84 -0.82 2.65
N TRP A 216 -22.91 -1.07 3.40
CA TRP A 216 -22.82 -1.52 4.79
C TRP A 216 -22.23 -2.92 4.95
N GLU A 217 -22.38 -3.80 3.95
CA GLU A 217 -21.65 -5.07 3.94
C GLU A 217 -20.13 -4.85 3.87
N ILE A 218 -19.66 -3.92 3.01
CA ILE A 218 -18.23 -3.57 2.93
C ILE A 218 -17.74 -3.01 4.26
N ARG A 219 -18.50 -2.09 4.85
CA ARG A 219 -18.19 -1.52 6.17
C ARG A 219 -18.11 -2.61 7.25
N SER A 220 -19.08 -3.53 7.25
CA SER A 220 -19.11 -4.63 8.21
C SER A 220 -17.88 -5.52 8.07
N TRP A 221 -17.44 -5.78 6.83
CA TRP A 221 -16.19 -6.50 6.60
C TRP A 221 -14.96 -5.73 7.09
N LEU A 222 -14.86 -4.42 6.84
CA LEU A 222 -13.76 -3.59 7.34
C LEU A 222 -13.64 -3.58 8.87
N GLN A 223 -14.77 -3.75 9.57
CA GLN A 223 -14.81 -3.74 11.03
C GLN A 223 -14.65 -5.13 11.66
N HIS A 224 -15.14 -6.18 10.99
CA HIS A 224 -15.28 -7.52 11.58
C HIS A 224 -14.60 -8.64 10.78
N GLY A 225 -13.91 -8.32 9.69
CA GLY A 225 -13.27 -9.30 8.80
C GLY A 225 -12.30 -10.23 9.54
N ASP A 226 -11.45 -9.70 10.41
CA ASP A 226 -10.49 -10.49 11.19
C ASP A 226 -11.21 -11.49 12.12
N THR A 227 -12.25 -11.05 12.83
CA THR A 227 -13.09 -11.93 13.66
C THR A 227 -13.75 -13.02 12.83
N VAL A 228 -14.26 -12.71 11.64
CA VAL A 228 -14.85 -13.73 10.75
C VAL A 228 -13.81 -14.77 10.32
N MET A 229 -12.60 -14.32 9.97
CA MET A 229 -11.56 -15.21 9.44
C MET A 229 -10.90 -16.06 10.52
N HIS A 230 -10.62 -15.48 11.68
CA HIS A 230 -9.87 -16.11 12.77
C HIS A 230 -10.79 -16.66 13.86
N ASP A 231 -11.59 -15.82 14.50
CA ASP A 231 -12.40 -16.23 15.67
C ASP A 231 -13.53 -17.18 15.27
N LEU A 232 -14.19 -16.92 14.14
CA LEU A 232 -15.22 -17.80 13.58
C LEU A 232 -14.63 -18.91 12.69
N GLY A 233 -13.31 -18.93 12.47
CA GLY A 233 -12.60 -19.99 11.76
C GLY A 233 -12.95 -20.13 10.27
N MET A 234 -13.43 -19.07 9.62
CA MET A 234 -13.86 -19.12 8.22
C MET A 234 -12.70 -19.16 7.22
N SER A 235 -11.47 -18.91 7.66
CA SER A 235 -10.24 -18.98 6.85
C SER A 235 -10.03 -20.28 6.07
N ARG A 236 -10.63 -21.40 6.50
CA ARG A 236 -10.58 -22.68 5.77
C ARG A 236 -11.65 -22.83 4.69
N ARG A 237 -12.63 -21.93 4.64
CA ARG A 237 -13.82 -22.05 3.77
C ARG A 237 -13.95 -20.91 2.77
N VAL A 238 -13.45 -19.72 3.10
CA VAL A 238 -13.49 -18.56 2.23
C VAL A 238 -12.09 -17.96 2.09
N LYS A 239 -11.80 -17.38 0.92
CA LYS A 239 -10.58 -16.59 0.75
C LYS A 239 -10.70 -15.30 1.59
N PRO A 240 -9.60 -14.82 2.19
CA PRO A 240 -9.53 -13.47 2.74
C PRO A 240 -9.83 -12.40 1.69
N GLY A 241 -10.06 -11.18 2.17
CA GLY A 241 -10.34 -10.01 1.34
C GLY A 241 -11.80 -9.86 0.91
N TYR A 242 -12.16 -8.61 0.63
CA TYR A 242 -13.49 -8.22 0.18
C TYR A 242 -13.39 -7.38 -1.08
N ARG A 243 -14.20 -7.71 -2.07
CA ARG A 243 -14.06 -7.22 -3.45
C ARG A 243 -15.39 -6.68 -3.91
N SER A 244 -15.38 -5.41 -4.33
CA SER A 244 -16.60 -4.70 -4.71
C SER A 244 -16.44 -4.02 -6.06
N LEU A 245 -17.51 -4.05 -6.85
CA LEU A 245 -17.58 -3.34 -8.13
C LEU A 245 -18.60 -2.21 -8.03
N PHE A 246 -18.14 -0.97 -8.15
CA PHE A 246 -18.97 0.23 -8.20
C PHE A 246 -19.20 0.62 -9.66
N TYR A 247 -20.45 0.72 -10.08
CA TYR A 247 -20.77 1.10 -11.45
C TYR A 247 -21.86 2.15 -11.51
N GLY A 248 -21.78 3.01 -12.52
CA GLY A 248 -22.78 4.04 -12.78
C GLY A 248 -22.14 5.28 -13.42
N PRO A 249 -22.93 6.28 -13.83
CA PRO A 249 -22.42 7.47 -14.49
C PRO A 249 -21.31 8.20 -13.69
N PRO A 250 -20.47 9.01 -14.34
CA PRO A 250 -19.51 9.85 -13.63
C PRO A 250 -20.24 10.84 -12.71
N GLY A 251 -19.60 11.19 -11.58
CA GLY A 251 -20.16 12.18 -10.64
C GLY A 251 -21.29 11.67 -9.74
N THR A 252 -21.56 10.36 -9.67
CA THR A 252 -22.61 9.79 -8.80
C THR A 252 -22.12 9.36 -7.40
N GLY A 253 -20.86 9.66 -7.04
CA GLY A 253 -20.34 9.46 -5.68
C GLY A 253 -19.43 8.25 -5.46
N LYS A 254 -19.11 7.46 -6.48
CA LYS A 254 -18.26 6.24 -6.38
C LYS A 254 -16.98 6.44 -5.56
N SER A 255 -16.14 7.40 -5.95
CA SER A 255 -14.85 7.68 -5.27
C SER A 255 -15.05 8.31 -3.88
N MET A 256 -16.12 9.09 -3.70
CA MET A 256 -16.49 9.67 -2.40
C MET A 256 -16.90 8.58 -1.40
N THR A 257 -17.68 7.59 -1.84
CA THR A 257 -18.08 6.45 -1.00
C THR A 257 -16.87 5.65 -0.52
N ALA A 258 -15.89 5.41 -1.39
CA ALA A 258 -14.65 4.74 -1.00
C ALA A 258 -13.89 5.54 0.08
N ALA A 259 -13.77 6.86 -0.09
CA ALA A 259 -13.13 7.74 0.89
C ALA A 259 -13.89 7.77 2.23
N LEU A 260 -15.23 7.78 2.21
CA LEU A 260 -16.07 7.72 3.42
C LEU A 260 -15.87 6.39 4.19
N LEU A 261 -15.86 5.26 3.48
CA LEU A 261 -15.59 3.94 4.08
C LEU A 261 -14.23 3.90 4.78
N GLY A 262 -13.19 4.44 4.13
CA GLY A 262 -11.85 4.53 4.72
C GLY A 262 -11.82 5.38 5.97
N ARG A 263 -12.35 6.61 5.88
CA ARG A 263 -12.38 7.55 7.00
C ARG A 263 -13.13 7.00 8.20
N GLU A 264 -14.29 6.39 8.00
CA GLU A 264 -15.08 5.82 9.11
C GLU A 264 -14.39 4.61 9.75
N SER A 265 -13.73 3.77 8.94
CA SER A 265 -13.12 2.52 9.41
C SER A 265 -11.66 2.70 9.89
N GLY A 266 -11.09 3.90 9.75
CA GLY A 266 -9.68 4.19 10.03
C GLY A 266 -8.71 3.52 9.04
N TYR A 267 -9.13 3.34 7.79
CA TYR A 267 -8.30 2.82 6.71
C TYR A 267 -7.88 3.94 5.77
N ASP A 268 -6.64 3.88 5.29
CA ASP A 268 -6.18 4.76 4.22
C ASP A 268 -6.73 4.29 2.88
N VAL A 269 -7.20 5.20 2.04
CA VAL A 269 -7.75 4.85 0.72
C VAL A 269 -6.78 5.30 -0.36
N TYR A 270 -6.37 4.36 -1.20
CA TYR A 270 -5.45 4.62 -2.31
C TYR A 270 -6.16 4.43 -3.63
N ARG A 271 -6.26 5.52 -4.40
CA ARG A 271 -6.78 5.53 -5.76
C ARG A 271 -5.71 5.14 -6.76
N ILE A 272 -5.94 4.07 -7.52
CA ILE A 272 -5.15 3.67 -8.69
C ILE A 272 -5.98 3.96 -9.93
N ASP A 273 -5.45 4.77 -10.84
CA ASP A 273 -6.07 5.01 -12.14
C ASP A 273 -5.58 3.95 -13.14
N LEU A 274 -6.48 3.05 -13.54
CA LEU A 274 -6.13 1.94 -14.41
C LEU A 274 -5.81 2.38 -15.85
N SER A 275 -6.31 3.52 -16.30
CA SER A 275 -5.96 4.04 -17.64
C SER A 275 -4.48 4.41 -17.74
N MET A 276 -3.90 4.94 -16.66
CA MET A 276 -2.47 5.27 -16.57
C MET A 276 -1.59 4.03 -16.54
N VAL A 277 -2.09 2.95 -15.93
CA VAL A 277 -1.39 1.66 -15.83
C VAL A 277 -1.29 1.01 -17.21
N THR A 278 -2.40 0.94 -17.96
CA THR A 278 -2.42 0.30 -19.29
C THR A 278 -1.72 1.08 -20.40
N SER A 279 -1.39 2.36 -20.20
CA SER A 279 -0.92 3.26 -21.27
C SER A 279 0.59 3.54 -21.27
N LYS A 280 1.33 3.19 -20.20
CA LYS A 280 2.75 3.51 -20.04
C LYS A 280 3.57 2.25 -19.77
N TYR A 281 4.50 1.95 -20.67
CA TYR A 281 5.64 1.04 -20.53
C TYR A 281 5.35 -0.37 -19.97
N ILE A 282 5.28 -1.34 -20.89
CA ILE A 282 5.13 -2.78 -20.64
C ILE A 282 6.20 -3.26 -19.64
N GLY A 283 5.78 -3.74 -18.47
CA GLY A 283 6.61 -4.40 -17.45
C GLY A 283 7.12 -3.55 -16.27
N GLU A 284 7.27 -2.23 -16.40
CA GLU A 284 7.63 -1.35 -15.27
C GLU A 284 6.41 -1.04 -14.40
N THR A 285 5.25 -0.89 -15.05
CA THR A 285 3.97 -0.66 -14.40
C THR A 285 3.52 -1.87 -13.58
N GLU A 286 3.73 -3.10 -14.06
CA GLU A 286 3.45 -4.32 -13.29
C GLU A 286 4.26 -4.38 -11.99
N LYS A 287 5.55 -4.04 -12.04
CA LYS A 287 6.40 -3.99 -10.84
C LYS A 287 5.93 -2.93 -9.86
N ASN A 288 5.55 -1.75 -10.35
CA ASN A 288 5.06 -0.67 -9.50
C ASN A 288 3.70 -1.03 -8.87
N LEU A 289 2.84 -1.72 -9.61
CA LEU A 289 1.54 -2.16 -9.14
C LEU A 289 1.65 -3.34 -8.17
N ALA A 290 2.54 -4.30 -8.44
CA ALA A 290 2.88 -5.36 -7.50
C ALA A 290 3.30 -4.78 -6.15
N ARG A 291 4.19 -3.76 -6.17
CA ARG A 291 4.57 -3.02 -4.96
C ARG A 291 3.37 -2.39 -4.27
N VAL A 292 2.42 -1.77 -4.98
CA VAL A 292 1.20 -1.20 -4.35
C VAL A 292 0.47 -2.26 -3.53
N PHE A 293 0.23 -3.44 -4.11
CA PHE A 293 -0.41 -4.55 -3.41
C PHE A 293 0.42 -5.07 -2.24
N ASP A 294 1.74 -5.22 -2.41
CA ASP A 294 2.64 -5.68 -1.34
C ASP A 294 2.66 -4.68 -0.16
N TYR A 295 2.65 -3.37 -0.44
CA TYR A 295 2.49 -2.35 0.60
C TYR A 295 1.11 -2.47 1.25
N ALA A 296 0.05 -2.57 0.46
CA ALA A 296 -1.32 -2.65 0.96
C ALA A 296 -1.55 -3.87 1.85
N MET A 297 -0.92 -5.03 1.57
CA MET A 297 -1.05 -6.24 2.40
C MET A 297 -0.59 -6.03 3.84
N HIS A 298 0.38 -5.13 4.07
CA HIS A 298 0.93 -4.87 5.40
C HIS A 298 0.34 -3.63 6.07
N HIS A 299 -0.61 -2.96 5.42
CA HIS A 299 -1.20 -1.73 5.91
C HIS A 299 -2.74 -1.82 5.89
N ARG A 300 -3.41 -1.01 6.73
CA ARG A 300 -4.88 -0.92 6.72
C ARG A 300 -5.34 -0.08 5.53
N TRP A 301 -5.21 -0.62 4.32
CA TRP A 301 -5.52 0.10 3.07
C TRP A 301 -6.76 -0.43 2.36
N ILE A 302 -7.56 0.50 1.84
CA ILE A 302 -8.58 0.23 0.81
C ILE A 302 -7.96 0.61 -0.54
N LEU A 303 -7.91 -0.35 -1.46
CA LEU A 303 -7.45 -0.11 -2.83
C LEU A 303 -8.66 0.25 -3.70
N PHE A 304 -8.72 1.49 -4.17
CA PHE A 304 -9.76 1.99 -5.04
C PHE A 304 -9.22 2.11 -6.47
N PHE A 305 -9.64 1.23 -7.36
CA PHE A 305 -9.26 1.23 -8.76
C PHE A 305 -10.30 2.03 -9.57
N ASP A 306 -9.92 3.19 -10.06
CA ASP A 306 -10.76 4.03 -10.90
C ASP A 306 -10.58 3.67 -12.39
N GLU A 307 -11.57 4.03 -13.21
CA GLU A 307 -11.57 3.77 -14.66
C GLU A 307 -11.33 2.29 -15.03
N ALA A 308 -11.94 1.37 -14.27
CA ALA A 308 -11.79 -0.06 -14.51
C ALA A 308 -12.31 -0.52 -15.88
N ASP A 309 -13.05 0.34 -16.60
CA ASP A 309 -13.40 0.17 -18.01
C ASP A 309 -12.18 -0.12 -18.89
N ALA A 310 -10.98 0.41 -18.55
CA ALA A 310 -9.73 0.12 -19.24
C ALA A 310 -9.35 -1.37 -19.20
N LEU A 311 -9.72 -2.09 -18.13
CA LEU A 311 -9.51 -3.53 -18.00
C LEU A 311 -10.61 -4.35 -18.68
N PHE A 312 -11.80 -3.77 -18.84
CA PHE A 312 -12.97 -4.48 -19.33
C PHE A 312 -13.37 -4.11 -20.75
N GLY A 313 -12.57 -3.28 -21.44
CA GLY A 313 -12.75 -2.99 -22.86
C GLY A 313 -12.95 -4.29 -23.63
N LYS A 314 -13.94 -4.33 -24.54
CA LYS A 314 -14.28 -5.52 -25.33
C LYS A 314 -12.99 -6.18 -25.76
N ARG A 315 -12.73 -7.41 -25.29
CA ARG A 315 -11.61 -8.25 -25.74
C ARG A 315 -11.55 -8.10 -27.26
N THR A 316 -10.59 -7.34 -27.75
CA THR A 316 -10.40 -7.20 -29.19
C THR A 316 -10.15 -8.62 -29.69
N GLU A 317 -10.91 -9.06 -30.70
CA GLU A 317 -10.61 -10.32 -31.37
C GLU A 317 -9.12 -10.31 -31.68
N THR A 318 -8.37 -11.23 -31.09
CA THR A 318 -6.91 -11.28 -31.15
C THR A 318 -6.45 -11.29 -32.60
N LYS A 319 -6.09 -10.12 -33.12
CA LYS A 319 -5.55 -9.96 -34.47
C LYS A 319 -4.05 -9.73 -34.43
N ASP A 320 -3.54 -9.08 -33.37
CA ASP A 320 -2.12 -8.77 -33.21
C ASP A 320 -1.49 -9.28 -31.90
N ALA A 321 -0.17 -9.36 -31.88
CA ALA A 321 0.61 -9.76 -30.70
C ALA A 321 0.38 -8.80 -29.51
N HIS A 322 0.16 -7.50 -29.77
CA HIS A 322 -0.12 -6.49 -28.75
C HIS A 322 -1.42 -6.76 -27.98
N ASP A 323 -2.48 -7.27 -28.65
CA ASP A 323 -3.74 -7.63 -27.98
C ASP A 323 -3.56 -8.79 -26.99
N ARG A 324 -2.66 -9.73 -27.27
CA ARG A 324 -2.39 -10.86 -26.36
C ARG A 324 -1.72 -10.41 -25.07
N TYR A 325 -0.77 -9.48 -25.17
CA TYR A 325 -0.08 -8.93 -24.00
C TYR A 325 -1.03 -8.13 -23.10
N ALA A 326 -1.89 -7.28 -23.67
CA ALA A 326 -2.87 -6.51 -22.90
C ALA A 326 -3.87 -7.43 -22.14
N ASN A 327 -4.30 -8.53 -22.76
CA ASN A 327 -5.15 -9.53 -22.10
C ASN A 327 -4.44 -10.25 -20.95
N GLN A 328 -3.14 -10.53 -21.08
CA GLN A 328 -2.34 -11.15 -20.03
C GLN A 328 -2.13 -10.21 -18.84
N GLU A 329 -1.86 -8.93 -19.10
CA GLU A 329 -1.70 -7.90 -18.07
C GLU A 329 -2.99 -7.72 -17.27
N THR A 330 -4.13 -7.66 -17.96
CA THR A 330 -5.44 -7.59 -17.33
C THR A 330 -5.69 -8.81 -16.44
N ALA A 331 -5.39 -10.02 -16.93
CA ALA A 331 -5.53 -11.25 -16.14
C ALA A 331 -4.65 -11.25 -14.88
N TYR A 332 -3.41 -10.77 -14.98
CA TYR A 332 -2.50 -10.62 -13.85
C TYR A 332 -3.06 -9.65 -12.81
N LEU A 333 -3.51 -8.48 -13.26
CA LEU A 333 -4.12 -7.44 -12.41
C LEU A 333 -5.30 -7.96 -11.61
N LEU A 334 -6.19 -8.68 -12.29
CA LEU A 334 -7.37 -9.28 -11.69
C LEU A 334 -7.00 -10.38 -10.69
N GLN A 335 -5.98 -11.18 -10.97
CA GLN A 335 -5.46 -12.14 -10.02
C GLN A 335 -4.91 -11.44 -8.76
N ARG A 336 -4.19 -10.33 -8.90
CA ARG A 336 -3.69 -9.56 -7.75
C ARG A 336 -4.81 -8.94 -6.92
N VAL A 337 -5.88 -8.45 -7.56
CA VAL A 337 -7.11 -8.01 -6.87
C VAL A 337 -7.77 -9.17 -6.12
N GLU A 338 -7.75 -10.37 -6.69
CA GLU A 338 -8.31 -11.56 -6.05
C GLU A 338 -7.50 -12.04 -4.85
N ASP A 339 -6.18 -12.01 -4.96
CA ASP A 339 -5.26 -12.48 -3.92
C ASP A 339 -4.97 -11.40 -2.87
N TYR A 340 -5.57 -10.21 -2.98
CA TYR A 340 -5.48 -9.18 -1.96
C TYR A 340 -6.40 -9.48 -0.77
N ASP A 341 -5.80 -9.65 0.41
CA ASP A 341 -6.49 -9.98 1.67
C ASP A 341 -7.29 -8.81 2.27
N GLY A 342 -7.11 -7.58 1.76
CA GLY A 342 -7.83 -6.39 2.18
C GLY A 342 -9.09 -6.09 1.36
N VAL A 343 -9.52 -4.82 1.37
CA VAL A 343 -10.68 -4.37 0.60
C VAL A 343 -10.25 -3.74 -0.72
N ALA A 344 -10.68 -4.33 -1.83
CA ALA A 344 -10.50 -3.81 -3.18
C ALA A 344 -11.84 -3.36 -3.78
N ILE A 345 -11.89 -2.11 -4.22
CA ILE A 345 -13.06 -1.50 -4.85
C ILE A 345 -12.68 -1.12 -6.27
N LEU A 346 -13.37 -1.68 -7.27
CA LEU A 346 -13.19 -1.32 -8.67
C LEU A 346 -14.35 -0.41 -9.08
N ALA A 347 -14.06 0.69 -9.76
CA ALA A 347 -15.06 1.64 -10.24
C ALA A 347 -15.06 1.75 -11.77
N THR A 348 -16.25 1.70 -12.35
CA THR A 348 -16.48 1.77 -13.81
C THR A 348 -17.64 2.72 -14.10
N ASN A 349 -17.60 3.36 -15.27
CA ASN A 349 -18.73 4.13 -15.77
C ASN A 349 -19.72 3.28 -16.60
N GLN A 350 -19.29 2.12 -17.11
CA GLN A 350 -20.06 1.28 -18.02
C GLN A 350 -20.08 -0.21 -17.61
N LYS A 351 -21.16 -0.65 -16.96
CA LYS A 351 -21.34 -2.08 -16.61
C LYS A 351 -21.42 -3.01 -17.82
N SER A 352 -21.94 -2.54 -18.96
CA SER A 352 -22.19 -3.36 -20.15
C SER A 352 -20.94 -4.02 -20.74
N ASN A 353 -19.75 -3.55 -20.37
CA ASN A 353 -18.49 -4.06 -20.89
C ASN A 353 -17.91 -5.21 -20.03
N ILE A 354 -18.53 -5.54 -18.89
CA ILE A 354 -18.03 -6.53 -17.94
C ILE A 354 -18.71 -7.89 -18.16
N ASP A 355 -17.91 -8.93 -18.45
CA ASP A 355 -18.40 -10.31 -18.62
C ASP A 355 -18.92 -10.90 -17.29
N ASN A 356 -19.93 -11.78 -17.38
CA ASN A 356 -20.51 -12.51 -16.27
C ASN A 356 -19.50 -13.39 -15.52
N ALA A 357 -18.42 -13.84 -16.18
CA ALA A 357 -17.33 -14.54 -15.51
C ALA A 357 -16.62 -13.65 -14.48
N PHE A 358 -16.57 -12.33 -14.73
CA PHE A 358 -15.95 -11.35 -13.83
C PHE A 358 -16.84 -10.96 -12.68
N THR A 359 -18.12 -10.70 -12.94
CA THR A 359 -19.06 -10.29 -11.89
C THR A 359 -19.16 -11.30 -10.75
N ARG A 360 -18.96 -12.61 -11.03
CA ARG A 360 -18.93 -13.68 -10.02
C ARG A 360 -17.75 -13.62 -9.03
N ARG A 361 -16.71 -12.86 -9.32
CA ARG A 361 -15.51 -12.71 -8.45
C ARG A 361 -15.68 -11.62 -7.39
N PHE A 362 -16.72 -10.79 -7.53
CA PHE A 362 -17.05 -9.74 -6.58
C PHE A 362 -18.06 -10.21 -5.56
N HIS A 363 -17.88 -9.81 -4.31
CA HIS A 363 -18.82 -10.05 -3.23
C HIS A 363 -20.04 -9.12 -3.37
N THR A 364 -19.78 -7.84 -3.69
CA THR A 364 -20.84 -6.86 -3.96
C THR A 364 -20.65 -6.14 -5.29
N ILE A 365 -21.77 -5.87 -5.95
CA ILE A 365 -21.83 -5.10 -7.19
C ILE A 365 -22.85 -3.98 -6.95
N ILE A 366 -22.36 -2.76 -6.79
CA ILE A 366 -23.13 -1.62 -6.31
C ILE A 366 -23.40 -0.66 -7.46
N HIS A 367 -24.69 -0.37 -7.68
CA HIS A 367 -25.13 0.59 -8.68
C HIS A 367 -25.24 1.99 -8.08
N PHE A 368 -24.62 2.96 -8.74
CA PHE A 368 -24.72 4.38 -8.44
C PHE A 368 -25.50 5.07 -9.56
N PRO A 369 -26.84 5.06 -9.52
CA PRO A 369 -27.68 5.65 -10.54
C PRO A 369 -27.56 7.18 -10.55
N MET A 370 -28.08 7.82 -11.61
CA MET A 370 -28.36 9.26 -11.55
C MET A 370 -29.39 9.52 -10.45
N PRO A 371 -29.21 10.56 -9.62
CA PRO A 371 -30.19 10.91 -8.59
C PRO A 371 -31.50 11.36 -9.24
N ASP A 372 -32.63 10.92 -8.69
CA ASP A 372 -33.95 11.46 -9.05
C ASP A 372 -34.14 12.89 -8.52
N ALA A 373 -35.27 13.53 -8.84
CA ALA A 373 -35.53 14.91 -8.44
C ALA A 373 -35.48 15.14 -6.91
N SER A 374 -36.01 14.21 -6.11
CA SER A 374 -35.99 14.31 -4.65
C SER A 374 -34.55 14.20 -4.11
N ASN A 375 -33.80 13.24 -4.63
CA ASN A 375 -32.40 13.03 -4.28
C ASN A 375 -31.52 14.20 -4.75
N ARG A 376 -31.75 14.76 -5.93
CA ARG A 376 -31.08 15.98 -6.42
C ARG A 376 -31.37 17.17 -5.51
N TYR A 377 -32.60 17.35 -5.05
CA TYR A 377 -32.96 18.41 -4.12
C TYR A 377 -32.19 18.28 -2.80
N ARG A 378 -32.07 17.05 -2.25
CA ARG A 378 -31.25 16.79 -1.06
C ARG A 378 -29.78 17.15 -1.28
N ILE A 379 -29.21 16.76 -2.43
CA ILE A 379 -27.83 17.12 -2.78
C ILE A 379 -27.68 18.65 -2.88
N TRP A 380 -28.62 19.35 -3.50
CA TRP A 380 -28.63 20.81 -3.60
C TRP A 380 -28.66 21.49 -2.23
N MET A 381 -29.48 20.99 -1.31
CA MET A 381 -29.57 21.49 0.06
C MET A 381 -28.23 21.33 0.81
N ASN A 382 -27.53 20.22 0.60
CA ASN A 382 -26.24 19.94 1.25
C ASN A 382 -25.05 20.63 0.54
N ALA A 383 -25.23 21.08 -0.70
CA ALA A 383 -24.16 21.69 -1.49
C ALA A 383 -23.70 23.07 -0.96
N PHE A 384 -24.54 23.75 -0.17
CA PHE A 384 -24.25 25.07 0.37
C PHE A 384 -24.14 25.03 1.89
N SER A 385 -23.09 25.65 2.44
CA SER A 385 -22.94 25.80 3.89
C SER A 385 -23.94 26.79 4.47
N GLU A 386 -24.22 26.69 5.77
CA GLU A 386 -25.06 27.64 6.53
C GLU A 386 -24.59 29.12 6.46
N ARG A 387 -23.35 29.38 6.04
CA ARG A 387 -22.80 30.74 5.89
C ARG A 387 -23.29 31.45 4.64
N VAL A 388 -23.92 30.72 3.73
CA VAL A 388 -24.42 31.20 2.44
C VAL A 388 -25.93 31.25 2.50
N LYS A 389 -26.51 32.35 2.00
CA LYS A 389 -27.96 32.52 1.89
C LYS A 389 -28.39 32.20 0.46
N LEU A 390 -29.49 31.48 0.32
CA LEU A 390 -30.19 31.32 -0.94
C LEU A 390 -31.13 32.51 -1.14
N GLU A 391 -31.23 33.03 -2.36
CA GLU A 391 -32.19 34.08 -2.71
C GLU A 391 -33.64 33.60 -2.48
N ASP A 392 -33.92 32.37 -2.90
CA ASP A 392 -35.15 31.64 -2.59
C ASP A 392 -34.82 30.15 -2.44
N GLN A 393 -35.20 29.53 -1.33
CA GLN A 393 -34.96 28.10 -1.13
C GLN A 393 -35.84 27.23 -2.05
N ALA A 394 -37.04 27.69 -2.40
CA ALA A 394 -37.95 26.99 -3.31
C ALA A 394 -37.39 26.90 -4.74
N MET A 395 -36.40 27.75 -5.09
CA MET A 395 -35.73 27.67 -6.38
C MET A 395 -35.01 26.34 -6.57
N LEU A 396 -34.46 25.74 -5.49
CA LEU A 396 -33.73 24.49 -5.56
C LEU A 396 -34.63 23.30 -5.90
N GLU A 397 -35.90 23.33 -5.47
CA GLU A 397 -36.87 22.28 -5.81
C GLU A 397 -37.17 22.29 -7.31
N ASN A 398 -37.40 23.47 -7.88
CA ASN A 398 -37.60 23.64 -9.33
C ASN A 398 -36.36 23.22 -10.13
N VAL A 399 -35.17 23.66 -9.71
CA VAL A 399 -33.90 23.29 -10.37
C VAL A 399 -33.68 21.77 -10.32
N ALA A 400 -33.92 21.15 -9.17
CA ALA A 400 -33.81 19.71 -9.00
C ALA A 400 -34.80 18.95 -9.88
N LEU A 401 -36.01 19.47 -10.07
CA LEU A 401 -37.02 18.85 -10.94
C LEU A 401 -36.65 18.97 -12.43
N LEU A 402 -36.23 20.15 -12.88
CA LEU A 402 -36.05 20.47 -14.30
C LEU A 402 -34.73 19.97 -14.90
N HIS A 403 -33.67 19.83 -14.09
CA HIS A 403 -32.33 19.51 -14.59
C HIS A 403 -31.82 18.16 -14.09
N GLU A 404 -31.70 17.20 -15.01
CA GLU A 404 -31.16 15.86 -14.72
C GLU A 404 -29.63 15.85 -14.78
N ILE A 405 -29.01 16.35 -13.70
CA ILE A 405 -27.55 16.41 -13.53
C ILE A 405 -27.07 15.53 -12.38
N SER A 406 -25.80 15.11 -12.43
CA SER A 406 -25.18 14.26 -11.40
C SER A 406 -24.83 15.05 -10.14
N GLY A 407 -24.58 14.37 -9.02
CA GLY A 407 -24.14 15.02 -7.79
C GLY A 407 -22.84 15.82 -7.96
N GLY A 408 -21.88 15.28 -8.72
CA GLY A 408 -20.64 15.96 -9.07
C GLY A 408 -20.87 17.23 -9.90
N ALA A 409 -21.80 17.19 -10.86
CA ALA A 409 -22.21 18.37 -11.62
C ALA A 409 -22.87 19.41 -10.70
N ILE A 410 -23.78 19.01 -9.80
CA ILE A 410 -24.39 19.90 -8.80
C ILE A 410 -23.31 20.60 -7.96
N MET A 411 -22.30 19.87 -7.47
CA MET A 411 -21.21 20.48 -6.70
C MET A 411 -20.35 21.46 -7.51
N ASN A 412 -20.15 21.20 -8.81
CA ASN A 412 -19.47 22.14 -9.71
C ASN A 412 -20.29 23.42 -9.92
N VAL A 413 -21.61 23.29 -10.09
CA VAL A 413 -22.51 24.45 -10.20
C VAL A 413 -22.55 25.24 -8.89
N ALA A 414 -22.68 24.57 -7.74
CA ALA A 414 -22.67 25.21 -6.44
C ALA A 414 -21.36 25.98 -6.19
N ARG A 415 -20.21 25.40 -6.58
CA ARG A 415 -18.90 26.07 -6.55
C ARG A 415 -18.88 27.31 -7.43
N TYR A 416 -19.40 27.21 -8.65
CA TYR A 416 -19.48 28.34 -9.58
C TYR A 416 -20.35 29.48 -9.01
N ALA A 417 -21.52 29.15 -8.47
CA ALA A 417 -22.43 30.13 -7.87
C ALA A 417 -21.80 30.80 -6.63
N ALA A 418 -21.13 30.02 -5.77
CA ALA A 418 -20.39 30.56 -4.62
C ALA A 418 -19.26 31.52 -5.03
N LEU A 419 -18.54 31.21 -6.13
CA LEU A 419 -17.53 32.10 -6.68
C LEU A 419 -18.14 33.42 -7.17
N LYS A 420 -19.30 33.38 -7.85
CA LYS A 420 -19.99 34.57 -8.34
C LYS A 420 -20.53 35.45 -7.21
N SER A 421 -21.07 34.84 -6.16
CA SER A 421 -21.43 35.53 -4.92
C SER A 421 -20.22 36.25 -4.30
N ALA A 422 -19.08 35.55 -4.21
CA ALA A 422 -17.85 36.11 -3.65
C ALA A 422 -17.29 37.29 -4.48
N GLU A 423 -17.30 37.19 -5.82
CA GLU A 423 -16.90 38.27 -6.73
C GLU A 423 -17.73 39.55 -6.52
N ARG A 424 -19.03 39.38 -6.23
CA ARG A 424 -19.93 40.50 -5.93
C ARG A 424 -19.76 41.06 -4.52
N GLY A 425 -19.13 40.31 -3.62
CA GLY A 425 -18.92 40.71 -2.22
C GLY A 425 -20.13 40.51 -1.30
N ASP A 426 -21.13 39.73 -1.72
CA ASP A 426 -22.20 39.26 -0.83
C ASP A 426 -22.12 37.74 -0.63
N ARG A 427 -22.99 37.19 0.22
CA ARG A 427 -23.09 35.75 0.50
C ARG A 427 -24.43 35.20 0.05
N ILE A 428 -24.95 35.69 -1.07
CA ILE A 428 -26.28 35.34 -1.59
C ILE A 428 -26.11 34.58 -2.90
N ILE A 429 -26.68 33.40 -3.00
CA ILE A 429 -26.74 32.60 -4.23
C ILE A 429 -28.04 32.91 -4.93
N ARG A 430 -27.96 33.34 -6.19
CA ARG A 430 -29.13 33.67 -7.02
C ARG A 430 -29.43 32.57 -8.02
N LEU A 431 -30.69 32.46 -8.42
CA LEU A 431 -31.12 31.48 -9.42
C LEU A 431 -30.34 31.63 -10.74
N THR A 432 -30.10 32.88 -11.17
CA THR A 432 -29.36 33.18 -12.41
C THR A 432 -27.95 32.58 -12.45
N GLU A 433 -27.30 32.44 -11.29
CA GLU A 433 -25.94 31.88 -11.19
C GLU A 433 -25.97 30.36 -11.26
N ILE A 434 -26.99 29.76 -10.64
CA ILE A 434 -27.24 28.32 -10.71
C ILE A 434 -27.54 27.93 -12.16
N GLU A 435 -28.50 28.60 -12.82
CA GLU A 435 -28.85 28.34 -14.22
C GLU A 435 -27.65 28.50 -15.16
N ALA A 436 -26.87 29.58 -15.00
CA ALA A 436 -25.66 29.79 -15.78
C ALA A 436 -24.61 28.71 -15.53
N GLY A 437 -24.46 28.23 -14.29
CA GLY A 437 -23.56 27.13 -13.97
C GLY A 437 -24.04 25.79 -14.56
N ILE A 438 -25.34 25.51 -14.50
CA ILE A 438 -25.95 24.31 -15.12
C ILE A 438 -25.69 24.31 -16.62
N HIS A 439 -25.92 25.43 -17.31
CA HIS A 439 -25.66 25.54 -18.73
C HIS A 439 -24.20 25.21 -19.07
N ARG A 440 -23.26 25.72 -18.28
CA ARG A 440 -21.82 25.45 -18.47
C ARG A 440 -21.45 23.99 -18.26
N GLU A 441 -22.09 23.29 -17.31
CA GLU A 441 -21.82 21.86 -17.10
C GLU A 441 -22.48 21.00 -18.18
N LEU A 442 -23.69 21.33 -18.63
CA LEU A 442 -24.33 20.63 -19.75
C LEU A 442 -23.52 20.79 -21.05
N GLU A 443 -23.00 22.00 -21.33
CA GLU A 443 -22.11 22.24 -22.47
C GLU A 443 -20.83 21.39 -22.41
N LYS A 444 -20.20 21.26 -21.23
CA LYS A 444 -19.02 20.40 -21.04
C LYS A 444 -19.33 18.93 -21.26
N GLU A 445 -20.52 18.48 -20.86
CA GLU A 445 -21.01 17.12 -21.11
C GLU A 445 -21.48 16.89 -22.56
N GLY A 446 -21.41 17.92 -23.41
CA GLY A 446 -21.81 17.85 -24.82
C GLY A 446 -23.34 17.78 -25.02
N ARG A 447 -24.13 18.15 -24.01
CA ARG A 447 -25.60 18.22 -24.08
C ARG A 447 -26.01 19.66 -24.39
N GLN A 448 -26.73 19.88 -25.49
CA GLN A 448 -27.42 21.15 -25.75
C GLN A 448 -28.82 21.09 -25.11
N LEU A 449 -29.22 22.19 -24.46
CA LEU A 449 -30.56 22.39 -23.87
C LEU A 449 -31.64 22.53 -24.94
#